data_AF-A0A974ATA3-F1
#
_entry.id   AF-A0A974ATA3-F1
#
_cell.length_a   1.000
_cell.length_b   1.000
_cell.length_c   1.000
_cell.angle_alpha   90.00
_cell.angle_beta   90.00
_cell.angle_gamma   90.00
#
_symmetry.space_group_name_H-M   'P 1'
#
loop_
_entity.id
_entity.type
_entity.pdbx_description
1 polymer ?
#
loop_
_entity_poly.entity_id
_entity_poly.type
_entity_poly.pdbx_seq_one_letter_code
_entity_poly.pdbx_strand_id
1 'polypeptide(L)'
;MPPASARVRPSAYLGRGLLLVLAGCCAAAAVCWPFAFGFIQGQPVWWLQMLALVPLCRVLLHCSSAKQAFGWTAVFACAWLAATFWWLYIAMHTYGGLPATLTVIAVLALAALLALYYAAAGSVFWWLADAKAAQLSLVFAALWTMAEMARGTWLTG
;
A
#
# COMPACT_ATOMS: atom_id res chain seq x y z
N MET A 1 -11.52 -10.63 -35.85
CA MET A 1 -12.32 -9.56 -35.20
C MET A 1 -11.85 -9.42 -33.76
N PRO A 2 -11.15 -8.35 -33.37
CA PRO A 2 -10.86 -8.11 -31.95
C PRO A 2 -12.17 -7.73 -31.21
N PRO A 3 -12.41 -8.25 -30.00
CA PRO A 3 -13.62 -7.94 -29.25
C PRO A 3 -13.67 -6.47 -28.83
N ALA A 4 -14.88 -5.92 -28.81
CA ALA A 4 -15.17 -4.55 -28.41
C ALA A 4 -14.54 -4.22 -27.05
N SER A 5 -13.82 -3.10 -26.98
CA SER A 5 -13.21 -2.58 -25.77
C SER A 5 -14.28 -2.28 -24.72
N ALA A 6 -14.49 -3.23 -23.80
CA ALA A 6 -15.32 -3.02 -22.63
C ALA A 6 -14.68 -1.92 -21.77
N ARG A 7 -15.11 -0.68 -21.95
CA ARG A 7 -14.74 0.44 -21.08
C ARG A 7 -15.13 0.07 -19.66
N VAL A 8 -14.13 -0.20 -18.83
CA VAL A 8 -14.31 -0.45 -17.40
C VAL A 8 -15.01 0.78 -16.81
N ARG A 9 -16.14 0.56 -16.13
CA ARG A 9 -16.97 1.66 -15.59
C ARG A 9 -16.19 2.42 -14.51
N PRO A 10 -16.26 3.76 -14.46
CA PRO A 10 -15.58 4.57 -13.44
C PRO A 10 -15.93 4.17 -11.99
N SER A 11 -17.13 3.66 -11.75
CA SER A 11 -17.54 3.13 -10.42
C SER A 11 -16.70 1.93 -9.96
N ALA A 12 -16.20 1.10 -10.89
CA ALA A 12 -15.34 -0.02 -10.56
C ALA A 12 -13.94 0.42 -10.12
N TYR A 13 -13.44 1.55 -10.64
CA TYR A 13 -12.18 2.15 -10.18
C TYR A 13 -12.32 2.73 -8.77
N LEU A 14 -13.41 3.44 -8.49
CA LEU A 14 -13.66 3.98 -7.16
C LEU A 14 -13.76 2.86 -6.10
N GLY A 15 -14.48 1.78 -6.42
CA GLY A 15 -14.61 0.62 -5.53
C GLY A 15 -13.27 -0.08 -5.26
N ARG A 16 -12.43 -0.25 -6.29
CA ARG A 16 -11.07 -0.80 -6.13
C ARG A 16 -10.16 0.11 -5.31
N GLY A 17 -10.22 1.42 -5.54
CA GLY A 17 -9.47 2.40 -4.77
C GLY A 17 -9.85 2.36 -3.29
N LEU A 18 -11.14 2.41 -2.98
CA LEU A 18 -11.63 2.31 -1.60
C LEU A 18 -11.20 0.99 -0.94
N LEU A 19 -11.33 -0.13 -1.65
CA LEU A 19 -10.90 -1.44 -1.15
C LEU A 19 -9.41 -1.45 -0.79
N LEU A 20 -8.55 -0.85 -1.64
CA LEU A 20 -7.10 -0.81 -1.40
C LEU A 20 -6.72 0.15 -0.27
N VAL A 21 -7.44 1.27 -0.12
CA VAL A 21 -7.26 2.18 1.03
C VAL A 21 -7.60 1.45 2.32
N LEU A 22 -8.76 0.78 2.38
CA LEU A 22 -9.17 0.00 3.55
C LEU A 22 -8.20 -1.14 3.84
N ALA A 23 -7.70 -1.83 2.81
CA ALA A 23 -6.70 -2.87 2.95
C ALA A 23 -5.37 -2.32 3.48
N GLY A 24 -4.93 -1.14 3.02
CA GLY A 24 -3.75 -0.46 3.54
C GLY A 24 -3.90 -0.06 5.02
N CYS A 25 -5.05 0.51 5.40
CA CYS A 25 -5.34 0.79 6.81
C CYS A 25 -5.38 -0.48 7.66
N CYS A 26 -5.91 -1.58 7.11
CA CYS A 26 -5.91 -2.89 7.76
C CYS A 26 -4.48 -3.42 7.96
N ALA A 27 -3.58 -3.23 6.99
CA ALA A 27 -2.17 -3.56 7.13
C ALA A 27 -1.49 -2.73 8.25
N ALA A 28 -1.84 -1.45 8.41
CA ALA A 28 -1.33 -0.64 9.51
C ALA A 28 -1.81 -1.17 10.87
N ALA A 29 -3.11 -1.48 10.98
CA ALA A 29 -3.69 -2.06 12.18
C ALA A 29 -3.14 -3.45 12.52
N ALA A 30 -2.70 -4.22 11.52
CA ALA A 30 -2.11 -5.54 11.71
C ALA A 30 -0.73 -5.47 12.39
N VAL A 31 0.05 -4.40 12.19
CA VAL A 31 1.37 -4.22 12.82
C VAL A 31 1.22 -3.91 14.31
N CYS A 32 0.24 -3.08 14.67
CA CYS A 32 -0.02 -2.67 16.04
C CYS A 32 -1.52 -2.45 16.19
N TRP A 33 -2.21 -3.40 16.84
CA TRP A 33 -3.67 -3.34 16.97
C TRP A 33 -4.09 -2.09 17.76
N PRO A 34 -4.78 -1.12 17.14
CA PRO A 34 -5.00 0.19 17.78
C PRO A 34 -6.23 0.19 18.69
N PHE A 35 -7.13 -0.77 18.53
CA PHE A 35 -8.43 -0.78 19.19
C PHE A 35 -8.38 -1.52 20.53
N ALA A 36 -9.20 -1.07 21.48
CA ALA A 36 -9.35 -1.73 22.78
C ALA A 36 -10.24 -3.00 22.74
N PHE A 37 -10.77 -3.36 21.57
CA PHE A 37 -11.66 -4.50 21.38
C PHE A 37 -11.07 -5.53 20.41
N GLY A 38 -11.52 -6.78 20.52
CA GLY A 38 -11.17 -7.88 19.61
C GLY A 38 -9.85 -8.57 19.93
N PHE A 39 -8.73 -7.83 19.89
CA PHE A 39 -7.39 -8.36 20.15
C PHE A 39 -6.68 -7.54 21.23
N ILE A 40 -5.51 -8.03 21.66
CA ILE A 40 -4.67 -7.34 22.64
C ILE A 40 -4.14 -6.05 22.00
N GLN A 41 -4.49 -4.91 22.59
CA GLN A 41 -4.07 -3.60 22.11
C GLN A 41 -2.54 -3.50 22.09
N GLY A 42 -1.99 -2.92 21.02
CA GLY A 42 -0.55 -2.75 20.85
C GLY A 42 0.20 -4.00 20.38
N GLN A 43 -0.47 -5.15 20.25
CA GLN A 43 0.17 -6.38 19.76
C GLN A 43 0.02 -6.54 18.25
N PRO A 44 0.99 -7.21 17.58
CA PRO A 44 0.89 -7.52 16.17
C PRO A 44 -0.10 -8.67 15.90
N VAL A 45 -0.88 -8.54 14.84
CA VAL A 45 -1.79 -9.57 14.33
C VAL A 45 -1.27 -10.07 12.98
N TRP A 46 -0.29 -10.98 13.02
CA TRP A 46 0.52 -11.39 11.87
C TRP A 46 -0.31 -11.89 10.66
N TRP A 47 -1.38 -12.64 10.89
CA TRP A 47 -2.20 -13.21 9.81
C TRP A 47 -3.05 -12.14 9.12
N LEU A 48 -3.41 -11.06 9.83
CA LEU A 48 -4.18 -9.95 9.28
C LEU A 48 -3.37 -9.19 8.23
N GLN A 49 -2.05 -9.10 8.43
CA GLN A 49 -1.12 -8.55 7.44
C GLN A 49 -1.18 -9.34 6.12
N MET A 50 -1.24 -10.67 6.19
CA MET A 50 -1.35 -11.52 5.00
C MET A 50 -2.70 -11.30 4.29
N LEU A 51 -3.80 -11.19 5.06
CA LEU A 51 -5.12 -10.92 4.50
C LEU A 51 -5.20 -9.53 3.84
N ALA A 52 -4.54 -8.53 4.42
CA ALA A 52 -4.50 -7.17 3.89
C ALA A 52 -3.79 -7.08 2.52
N LEU A 53 -2.85 -7.99 2.23
CA LEU A 53 -2.18 -8.06 0.92
C LEU A 53 -3.01 -8.75 -0.16
N VAL A 54 -4.01 -9.57 0.20
CA VAL A 54 -4.83 -10.31 -0.78
C VAL A 54 -5.54 -9.39 -1.80
N PRO A 55 -6.22 -8.29 -1.39
CA PRO A 55 -6.81 -7.34 -2.33
C PRO A 55 -5.80 -6.74 -3.29
N LEU A 56 -4.60 -6.38 -2.80
CA LEU A 56 -3.53 -5.84 -3.62
C LEU A 56 -3.08 -6.86 -4.68
N CYS A 57 -2.73 -8.07 -4.27
CA CYS A 57 -2.32 -9.13 -5.17
C CYS A 57 -3.40 -9.43 -6.23
N ARG A 58 -4.67 -9.50 -5.82
CA ARG A 58 -5.78 -9.70 -6.77
C ARG A 58 -5.88 -8.56 -7.78
N VAL A 59 -5.74 -7.31 -7.36
CA VAL A 59 -5.77 -6.17 -8.29
C VAL A 59 -4.59 -6.22 -9.25
N LEU A 60 -3.38 -6.53 -8.76
CA LEU A 60 -2.17 -6.64 -9.58
C LEU A 60 -2.27 -7.73 -10.66
N LEU A 61 -2.82 -8.90 -10.32
CA LEU A 61 -3.04 -10.00 -11.28
C LEU A 61 -4.05 -9.66 -12.39
N HIS A 62 -4.91 -8.66 -12.19
CA HIS A 62 -5.90 -8.21 -13.18
C HIS A 62 -5.55 -6.84 -13.80
N CYS A 63 -4.33 -6.34 -13.57
CA CYS A 63 -3.89 -5.09 -14.18
C CYS A 63 -3.55 -5.28 -15.65
N SER A 64 -3.96 -4.31 -16.46
CA SER A 64 -3.72 -4.29 -17.92
C SER A 64 -2.46 -3.52 -18.33
N SER A 65 -1.83 -2.81 -17.39
CA SER A 65 -0.66 -1.96 -17.66
C SER A 65 0.20 -1.78 -16.41
N ALA A 66 1.51 -1.64 -16.60
CA ALA A 66 2.46 -1.26 -15.55
C ALA A 66 2.04 0.03 -14.82
N LYS A 67 1.49 1.02 -15.53
CA LYS A 67 1.00 2.28 -14.92
C LYS A 67 -0.17 2.05 -13.97
N GLN A 68 -1.03 1.07 -14.29
CA GLN A 68 -2.15 0.71 -13.45
C GLN A 68 -1.67 -0.03 -12.19
N ALA A 69 -0.72 -0.94 -12.35
CA ALA A 69 -0.07 -1.63 -11.23
C ALA A 69 0.64 -0.63 -10.29
N PHE A 70 1.39 0.32 -10.86
CA PHE A 70 2.01 1.43 -10.13
C PHE A 70 0.98 2.18 -9.29
N GLY A 71 -0.10 2.67 -9.92
CA GLY A 71 -1.11 3.49 -9.26
C GLY A 71 -1.83 2.76 -8.13
N TRP A 72 -2.21 1.50 -8.34
CA TRP A 72 -2.90 0.72 -7.30
C TRP A 72 -2.01 0.37 -6.11
N THR A 73 -0.76 -0.03 -6.36
CA THR A 73 0.18 -0.27 -5.28
C THR A 73 0.53 1.02 -4.54
N ALA A 74 0.62 2.15 -5.24
CA ALA A 74 0.83 3.45 -4.61
C ALA A 74 -0.34 3.84 -3.68
N VAL A 75 -1.58 3.64 -4.10
CA VAL A 75 -2.77 3.92 -3.26
C VAL A 75 -2.77 3.05 -2.00
N PHE A 76 -2.52 1.74 -2.13
CA PHE A 76 -2.44 0.83 -1.00
C PHE A 76 -1.31 1.22 -0.04
N ALA A 77 -0.09 1.41 -0.56
CA ALA A 77 1.08 1.71 0.26
C ALA A 77 0.99 3.08 0.92
N CYS A 78 0.45 4.09 0.24
CA CYS A 78 0.25 5.42 0.82
C CYS A 78 -0.74 5.38 1.99
N ALA A 79 -1.88 4.68 1.82
CA ALA A 79 -2.85 4.50 2.90
C ALA A 79 -2.27 3.73 4.09
N TRP A 80 -1.49 2.67 3.82
CA TRP A 80 -0.80 1.89 4.84
C TRP A 80 0.19 2.75 5.63
N LEU A 81 1.11 3.42 4.94
CA LEU A 81 2.18 4.20 5.55
C LEU A 81 1.63 5.41 6.32
N ALA A 82 0.70 6.16 5.73
CA ALA A 82 0.04 7.28 6.40
C ALA A 82 -0.69 6.83 7.68
N ALA A 83 -1.33 5.67 7.67
CA ALA A 83 -1.98 5.11 8.85
C ALA A 83 -0.98 4.58 9.89
N THR A 84 0.20 4.11 9.49
CA THR A 84 1.25 3.65 10.43
C THR A 84 1.87 4.81 11.21
N PHE A 85 2.24 5.90 10.54
CA PHE A 85 2.93 7.03 11.17
C PHE A 85 2.07 8.28 11.30
N TRP A 86 0.74 8.11 11.42
CA TRP A 86 -0.21 9.21 11.66
C TRP A 86 0.16 10.06 12.89
N TRP A 87 0.82 9.45 13.88
CA TRP A 87 1.31 10.12 15.10
C TRP A 87 2.31 11.26 14.80
N LEU A 88 2.97 11.25 13.63
CA LEU A 88 3.81 12.38 13.19
C LEU A 88 3.02 13.67 13.07
N TYR A 89 1.72 13.59 12.78
CA TYR A 89 0.85 14.75 12.83
C TYR A 89 0.85 15.38 14.22
N ILE A 90 0.67 14.57 15.27
CA ILE A 90 0.69 15.05 16.66
C ILE A 90 2.06 15.65 16.99
N ALA A 91 3.14 15.00 16.58
CA ALA A 91 4.50 15.51 16.78
C ALA A 91 4.69 16.91 16.19
N MET A 92 4.42 17.08 14.89
CA MET A 92 4.66 18.33 14.18
C MET A 92 3.64 19.44 14.50
N HIS A 93 2.36 19.09 14.63
CA HIS A 93 1.30 20.07 14.91
C HIS A 93 1.32 20.51 16.37
N THR A 94 1.32 19.55 17.30
CA THR A 94 1.18 19.86 18.74
C THR A 94 2.49 20.31 19.36
N TYR A 95 3.60 19.63 19.06
CA TYR A 95 4.90 19.96 19.65
C TYR A 95 5.77 20.84 18.74
N GLY A 96 5.61 20.74 17.42
CA GLY A 96 6.33 21.58 16.46
C GLY A 96 5.67 22.93 16.17
N GLY A 97 4.39 23.12 16.53
CA GLY A 97 3.66 24.37 16.29
C GLY A 97 3.35 24.64 14.81
N LEU A 98 3.45 23.64 13.93
CA LEU A 98 3.14 23.81 12.51
C LEU A 98 1.62 23.92 12.29
N PRO A 99 1.16 24.74 11.32
CA PRO A 99 -0.23 24.78 10.90
C PRO A 99 -0.77 23.40 10.46
N ALA A 100 -2.00 23.06 10.88
CA ALA A 100 -2.63 21.77 10.61
C ALA A 100 -2.54 21.33 9.14
N THR A 101 -2.86 22.22 8.20
CA THR A 101 -2.83 21.91 6.77
C THR A 101 -1.44 21.53 6.28
N LEU A 102 -0.40 22.26 6.70
CA LEU A 102 0.98 21.97 6.33
C LEU A 102 1.43 20.63 6.91
N THR A 103 1.03 20.32 8.14
CA THR A 103 1.32 19.04 8.79
C THR A 103 0.71 17.86 8.04
N VAL A 104 -0.57 17.95 7.63
CA VAL A 104 -1.22 16.91 6.83
C VAL A 104 -0.50 16.71 5.50
N ILE A 105 -0.15 17.81 4.81
CA ILE A 105 0.61 17.76 3.55
C ILE A 105 1.95 17.07 3.76
N ALA A 106 2.67 17.37 4.85
CA ALA A 106 3.96 16.75 5.15
C ALA A 106 3.84 15.23 5.38
N VAL A 107 2.85 14.78 6.17
CA VAL A 107 2.62 13.34 6.41
C VAL A 107 2.24 12.62 5.11
N LEU A 108 1.36 13.21 4.30
CA LEU A 108 0.96 12.63 3.01
C LEU A 108 2.11 12.64 2.00
N ALA A 109 2.94 13.68 1.97
CA ALA A 109 4.11 13.75 1.10
C ALA A 109 5.14 12.68 1.47
N LEU A 110 5.40 12.48 2.77
CA LEU A 110 6.26 11.41 3.26
C LEU A 110 5.70 10.03 2.87
N ALA A 111 4.41 9.79 3.10
CA ALA A 111 3.75 8.54 2.72
C ALA A 111 3.79 8.30 1.21
N ALA A 112 3.55 9.33 0.40
CA ALA A 112 3.62 9.23 -1.05
C ALA A 112 5.04 8.93 -1.54
N LEU A 113 6.05 9.58 -0.98
CA LEU A 113 7.46 9.35 -1.35
C LEU A 113 7.90 7.93 -1.02
N LEU A 114 7.59 7.43 0.18
CA LEU A 114 7.90 6.06 0.57
C LEU A 114 7.07 5.03 -0.20
N ALA A 115 5.81 5.36 -0.56
CA ALA A 115 4.97 4.53 -1.40
C ALA A 115 5.57 4.30 -2.80
N LEU A 116 6.47 5.17 -3.28
CA LEU A 116 7.13 4.98 -4.58
C LEU A 116 7.97 3.70 -4.65
N TYR A 117 8.61 3.29 -3.54
CA TYR A 117 9.36 2.03 -3.48
C TYR A 117 8.45 0.82 -3.77
N TYR A 118 7.26 0.81 -3.16
CA TYR A 118 6.26 -0.23 -3.38
C TYR A 118 5.59 -0.13 -4.75
N ALA A 119 5.29 1.10 -5.21
CA ALA A 119 4.70 1.33 -6.52
C ALA A 119 5.61 0.85 -7.67
N ALA A 120 6.92 1.09 -7.53
CA ALA A 120 7.93 0.52 -8.43
C ALA A 120 7.92 -1.01 -8.38
N ALA A 121 7.92 -1.61 -7.19
CA ALA A 121 7.83 -3.07 -7.04
C ALA A 121 6.56 -3.65 -7.69
N GLY A 122 5.40 -3.01 -7.54
CA GLY A 122 4.16 -3.40 -8.21
C GLY A 122 4.23 -3.32 -9.74
N SER A 123 4.94 -2.32 -10.27
CA SER A 123 5.14 -2.16 -11.71
C SER A 123 6.04 -3.25 -12.28
N VAL A 124 7.13 -3.56 -11.57
CA VAL A 124 8.06 -4.65 -11.93
C VAL A 124 7.35 -6.00 -11.84
N PHE A 125 6.51 -6.21 -10.81
CA PHE A 125 5.69 -7.41 -10.69
C PHE A 125 4.81 -7.61 -11.92
N TRP A 126 4.20 -6.54 -12.47
CA TRP A 126 3.39 -6.64 -13.68
C TRP A 126 4.20 -7.05 -14.92
N TRP A 127 5.47 -6.61 -15.06
CA TRP A 127 6.35 -7.08 -16.14
C TRP A 127 6.74 -8.55 -16.02
N LEU A 128 6.79 -9.05 -14.79
CA LEU A 128 7.13 -10.44 -14.48
C LEU A 128 5.89 -11.33 -14.32
N ALA A 129 4.69 -10.81 -14.62
CA ALA A 129 3.42 -11.47 -14.35
C ALA A 129 3.10 -12.65 -15.30
N ASP A 130 3.93 -12.88 -16.33
CA ASP A 130 3.78 -14.01 -17.26
C ASP A 130 4.49 -15.27 -16.75
N ALA A 131 4.03 -15.78 -15.60
CA ALA A 131 4.62 -16.95 -14.95
C ALA A 131 3.57 -17.82 -14.22
N LYS A 132 3.97 -19.02 -13.80
CA LYS A 132 3.10 -19.92 -13.01
C LYS A 132 2.79 -19.30 -11.65
N ALA A 133 1.63 -19.62 -11.07
CA ALA A 133 1.20 -19.07 -9.78
C ALA A 133 2.25 -19.19 -8.65
N ALA A 134 2.96 -20.33 -8.55
CA ALA A 134 4.02 -20.51 -7.56
C ALA A 134 5.21 -19.56 -7.77
N GLN A 135 5.59 -19.30 -9.02
CA GLN A 135 6.66 -18.37 -9.36
C GLN A 135 6.22 -16.92 -9.08
N LEU A 136 4.98 -16.57 -9.40
CA LEU A 136 4.44 -15.25 -9.09
C LEU A 136 4.44 -14.94 -7.59
N SER A 137 4.10 -15.93 -6.75
CA SER A 137 4.18 -15.77 -5.29
C SER A 137 5.61 -15.46 -4.82
N LEU A 138 6.61 -16.17 -5.37
CA LEU A 138 8.03 -15.93 -5.06
C LEU A 138 8.50 -14.56 -5.57
N VAL A 139 8.12 -14.19 -6.80
CA VAL A 139 8.46 -12.89 -7.39
C VAL A 139 7.85 -11.76 -6.56
N PHE A 140 6.58 -11.89 -6.16
CA PHE A 140 5.92 -10.92 -5.29
C PHE A 140 6.64 -10.80 -3.95
N ALA A 141 6.92 -11.93 -3.28
CA ALA A 141 7.61 -11.93 -2.01
C ALA A 141 9.01 -11.29 -2.10
N ALA A 142 9.77 -11.61 -3.15
CA ALA A 142 11.10 -11.05 -3.37
C ALA A 142 11.04 -9.54 -3.63
N LEU A 143 10.15 -9.08 -4.53
CA LEU A 143 9.97 -7.65 -4.82
C LEU A 143 9.50 -6.88 -3.60
N TRP A 144 8.55 -7.41 -2.83
CA TRP A 144 8.07 -6.79 -1.61
C TRP A 144 9.18 -6.69 -0.56
N THR A 145 9.95 -7.76 -0.37
CA THR A 145 11.09 -7.76 0.57
C THR A 145 12.17 -6.78 0.15
N MET A 146 12.48 -6.68 -1.15
CA MET A 146 13.43 -5.68 -1.66
C MET A 146 12.92 -4.26 -1.44
N ALA A 147 11.61 -4.01 -1.62
CA ALA A 147 11.01 -2.70 -1.34
C ALA A 147 11.08 -2.34 0.15
N GLU A 148 10.80 -3.29 1.05
CA GLU A 148 10.97 -3.10 2.50
C GLU A 148 12.43 -2.81 2.86
N MET A 149 13.39 -3.52 2.26
CA MET A 149 14.81 -3.25 2.50
C MET A 149 15.22 -1.88 1.98
N ALA A 150 14.80 -1.48 0.77
CA ALA A 150 15.08 -0.15 0.25
C ALA A 150 14.52 0.95 1.17
N ARG A 151 13.29 0.77 1.69
CA ARG A 151 12.63 1.67 2.66
C ARG A 151 13.25 1.65 4.08
N GLY A 152 14.16 0.73 4.36
CA GLY A 152 14.82 0.63 5.67
C GLY A 152 16.33 0.84 5.63
N THR A 153 16.91 1.04 4.43
CA THR A 153 18.36 1.15 4.23
C THR A 153 18.78 2.33 3.38
N TRP A 154 17.92 2.85 2.51
CA TRP A 154 18.29 3.96 1.64
C TRP A 154 18.14 5.29 2.40
N LEU A 155 18.99 6.26 2.05
CA LEU A 155 19.07 7.54 2.77
C LEU A 155 19.38 7.31 4.26
N THR A 156 18.48 7.72 5.15
CA THR A 156 18.61 7.58 6.60
C THR A 156 17.79 6.41 7.15
N GLY A 157 17.19 5.59 6.26
CA GLY A 157 16.20 4.57 6.60
C GLY A 157 15.20 4.43 5.48
#